data_AF-A0A1F6AWD0-F1
#
_entry.id   AF-A0A1F6AWD0-F1
#
_cell.length_a   1.000
_cell.length_b   1.000
_cell.length_c   1.000
_cell.angle_alpha   90.00
_cell.angle_beta   90.00
_cell.angle_gamma   90.00
#
_symmetry.space_group_name_H-M   'P 1'
#
loop_
_entity.id
_entity.type
_entity.pdbx_description
1 polymer ?
#
loop_
_entity_poly.entity_id
_entity_poly.type
_entity_poly.pdbx_seq_one_letter_code
_entity_poly.pdbx_strand_id
1 'polypeptide(L)'
;MLETLINNGVELYISPLVLDEFYHSFLYRIRINRMKKPYDLLTEATKDILTLPRLSIVNPPSVPTDHLTVIANMEMYYLHARDAYHLLIMQSNDIDGFATFDTDFARVFTAKLLIKA
;
A
#
# COMPACT_ATOMS: atom_id res chain seq x y z
N MET A 1 -0.87 -10.15 -14.17
CA MET A 1 -0.35 -8.84 -13.72
C MET A 1 0.71 -9.03 -12.66
N LEU A 2 0.38 -9.44 -11.43
CA LEU A 2 1.38 -9.64 -10.36
C LEU A 2 2.45 -10.68 -10.73
N GLU A 3 2.04 -11.84 -11.24
CA GLU A 3 2.95 -12.89 -11.72
C GLU A 3 3.88 -12.40 -12.85
N THR A 4 3.37 -11.53 -13.72
CA THR A 4 4.16 -10.90 -14.80
C THR A 4 5.23 -9.96 -14.23
N LEU A 5 4.87 -9.15 -13.23
CA LEU A 5 5.82 -8.25 -12.54
C LEU A 5 6.91 -9.06 -11.83
N ILE A 6 6.53 -10.12 -11.12
CA ILE A 6 7.45 -11.04 -10.44
C ILE A 6 8.42 -11.69 -11.44
N ASN A 7 7.90 -12.17 -12.58
CA ASN A 7 8.72 -12.81 -13.61
C ASN A 7 9.69 -11.83 -14.31
N ASN A 8 9.34 -10.54 -14.33
CA ASN A 8 10.20 -9.47 -14.84
C ASN A 8 11.25 -9.01 -13.82
N GLY A 9 11.30 -9.63 -12.63
CA GLY A 9 12.28 -9.31 -11.59
C GLY A 9 11.97 -8.03 -10.82
N VAL A 10 10.72 -7.58 -10.82
CA VAL A 10 10.25 -6.44 -10.02
C VAL A 10 10.26 -6.83 -8.54
N GLU A 11 10.84 -5.98 -7.70
CA GLU A 11 10.74 -6.08 -6.24
C GLU A 11 9.39 -5.51 -5.78
N LEU A 12 8.71 -6.25 -4.91
CA LEU A 12 7.39 -5.88 -4.39
C LEU A 12 7.55 -5.28 -3.00
N TYR A 13 6.80 -4.22 -2.74
CA TYR A 13 6.81 -3.54 -1.46
C TYR A 13 5.39 -3.41 -0.92
N ILE A 14 5.23 -3.67 0.38
CA ILE A 14 4.04 -3.29 1.14
C ILE A 14 4.46 -2.58 2.42
N SER A 15 3.52 -1.85 3.02
CA SER A 15 3.71 -1.24 4.33
C SER A 15 2.71 -1.79 5.34
N PRO A 16 2.92 -1.57 6.65
CA PRO A 16 1.90 -1.87 7.66
C PRO A 16 0.55 -1.19 7.40
N LEU A 17 0.51 -0.04 6.72
CA LEU A 17 -0.74 0.63 6.33
C LEU A 17 -1.53 -0.20 5.30
N VAL A 18 -0.84 -0.83 4.35
CA VAL A 18 -1.49 -1.74 3.38
C VAL A 18 -2.11 -2.94 4.11
N LEU A 19 -1.41 -3.49 5.10
CA LEU A 19 -1.95 -4.59 5.92
C LEU A 19 -3.14 -4.15 6.77
N ASP A 20 -3.09 -2.96 7.38
CA ASP A 20 -4.22 -2.39 8.13
C ASP A 20 -5.47 -2.27 7.25
N GLU A 21 -5.34 -1.68 6.06
CA GLU A 21 -6.42 -1.54 5.09
C GLU A 21 -6.98 -2.87 4.63
N PHE A 22 -6.08 -3.82 4.34
CA PHE A 22 -6.45 -5.17 3.97
C PHE A 22 -7.23 -5.85 5.09
N TYR A 23 -6.73 -5.84 6.33
CA TYR A 23 -7.39 -6.48 7.47
C TYR A 23 -8.77 -5.88 7.72
N HIS A 24 -8.87 -4.55 7.71
CA HIS A 24 -10.14 -3.86 7.87
C HIS A 24 -11.15 -4.28 6.78
N SER A 25 -10.75 -4.19 5.51
CA SER A 25 -11.62 -4.46 4.37
C SER A 25 -12.00 -5.94 4.27
N PHE A 26 -11.05 -6.84 4.53
CA PHE A 26 -11.25 -8.28 4.48
C PHE A 26 -12.20 -8.75 5.58
N LEU A 27 -11.97 -8.32 6.83
CA LEU A 27 -12.86 -8.64 7.95
C LEU A 27 -14.27 -8.07 7.74
N TYR A 28 -14.38 -6.85 7.23
CA TYR A 28 -15.66 -6.24 6.89
C TYR A 28 -16.45 -7.13 5.91
N ARG A 29 -15.82 -7.56 4.81
CA ARG A 29 -16.46 -8.43 3.81
C ARG A 29 -16.84 -9.80 4.37
N ILE A 30 -15.95 -10.46 5.11
CA ILE A 30 -16.21 -11.76 5.72
C ILE A 30 -17.40 -11.71 6.69
N ARG A 31 -17.47 -10.65 7.50
CA ARG A 31 -18.56 -10.46 8.47
C ARG A 31 -19.89 -10.22 7.79
N ILE A 32 -19.93 -9.40 6.74
CA ILE A 32 -21.14 -9.19 5.93
C ILE A 32 -21.62 -10.50 5.30
N ASN A 33 -20.70 -11.30 4.81
CA ASN A 33 -21.00 -12.60 4.21
C ASN A 33 -21.24 -13.72 5.24
N ARG A 34 -21.23 -13.41 6.55
CA ARG A 34 -21.46 -14.35 7.65
C ARG A 34 -20.59 -15.62 7.57
N MET A 35 -19.38 -15.49 7.06
CA MET A 35 -18.45 -16.61 6.97
C MET A 35 -17.99 -17.02 8.37
N LYS A 36 -17.80 -18.32 8.58
CA LYS A 36 -17.32 -18.86 9.84
C LYS A 36 -15.82 -18.61 9.98
N LYS A 37 -15.34 -18.48 11.22
CA LYS A 37 -13.91 -18.37 11.57
C LYS A 37 -13.19 -17.24 10.80
N PRO A 38 -13.66 -15.98 10.94
CA PRO A 38 -13.13 -14.84 10.18
C PRO A 38 -11.62 -14.65 10.35
N TYR A 39 -11.08 -14.91 11.54
CA TYR A 39 -9.67 -14.73 11.83
C TYR A 39 -8.78 -15.85 11.29
N ASP A 40 -9.29 -17.09 11.20
CA ASP A 40 -8.57 -18.19 10.55
C ASP A 40 -8.40 -17.86 9.06
N LEU A 41 -9.48 -17.41 8.41
CA LEU A 41 -9.45 -16.98 7.00
C LEU A 41 -8.50 -15.78 6.78
N LEU A 42 -8.53 -14.80 7.68
CA LEU A 42 -7.62 -13.65 7.61
C LEU A 42 -6.16 -14.08 7.79
N THR A 43 -5.90 -15.03 8.68
CA THR A 43 -4.56 -15.56 8.93
C THR A 43 -4.00 -16.25 7.69
N GLU A 44 -4.79 -17.13 7.06
CA GLU A 44 -4.36 -17.80 5.82
C GLU A 44 -4.14 -16.80 4.69
N ALA A 45 -5.07 -15.86 4.47
CA ALA A 45 -4.89 -14.84 3.43
C ALA A 45 -3.66 -13.94 3.69
N THR A 46 -3.34 -13.65 4.95
CA THR A 46 -2.13 -12.90 5.31
C THR A 46 -0.87 -13.71 5.03
N LYS A 47 -0.86 -15.02 5.33
CA LYS A 47 0.27 -15.90 4.98
C LYS A 47 0.49 -15.96 3.47
N ASP A 48 -0.58 -16.01 2.69
CA ASP A 48 -0.48 -15.99 1.22
C ASP A 48 0.17 -14.71 0.72
N ILE A 49 -0.17 -13.55 1.30
CA ILE A 49 0.49 -12.27 0.99
C ILE A 49 1.97 -12.30 1.40
N LEU A 50 2.27 -12.74 2.63
CA LEU A 50 3.63 -12.71 3.16
C LEU A 50 4.58 -13.73 2.52
N THR A 51 4.05 -14.72 1.79
CA THR A 51 4.83 -15.69 1.02
C THR A 51 5.06 -15.28 -0.43
N LEU A 52 4.56 -14.11 -0.85
CA LEU A 52 4.83 -13.58 -2.18
C LEU A 52 6.34 -13.46 -2.41
N PRO A 53 6.86 -13.95 -3.55
CA PRO A 53 8.28 -13.86 -3.86
C PRO A 53 8.66 -12.38 -4.03
N ARG A 54 9.88 -12.03 -3.56
CA ARG A 54 10.43 -10.67 -3.67
C ARG A 54 9.59 -9.60 -2.97
N LEU A 55 8.81 -9.99 -1.96
CA LEU A 55 8.09 -9.06 -1.11
C LEU A 55 8.98 -8.55 0.02
N SER A 56 9.08 -7.23 0.12
CA SER A 56 9.67 -6.51 1.25
C SER A 56 8.62 -5.69 1.99
N ILE A 57 8.68 -5.68 3.32
CA ILE A 57 7.84 -4.80 4.14
C ILE A 57 8.63 -3.56 4.51
N VAL A 58 8.14 -2.40 4.11
CA VAL A 58 8.75 -1.09 4.38
C VAL A 58 7.90 -0.30 5.37
N ASN A 59 8.57 0.41 6.28
CA ASN A 59 7.90 1.20 7.30
C ASN A 59 7.87 2.68 6.89
N PRO A 60 6.90 3.46 7.41
CA PRO A 60 6.99 4.91 7.37
C PRO A 60 8.28 5.40 8.03
N PRO A 61 8.81 6.57 7.60
CA PRO A 61 9.92 7.20 8.29
C PRO A 61 9.62 7.37 9.78
N SER A 62 10.63 7.14 10.62
CA SER A 62 10.52 7.22 12.07
C SER A 62 10.88 8.60 12.63
N VAL A 63 11.41 9.50 11.79
CA VAL A 63 11.77 10.85 12.20
C VAL A 63 10.49 11.70 12.28
N PRO A 64 10.18 12.33 13.42
CA PRO A 64 8.92 13.06 13.60
C PRO A 64 8.67 14.16 12.56
N THR A 65 9.72 14.82 12.09
CA THR A 65 9.62 15.91 11.11
C THR A 65 9.20 15.43 9.73
N ASP A 66 9.48 14.17 9.36
CA ASP A 66 9.11 13.61 8.05
C ASP A 66 7.60 13.51 7.89
N HIS A 67 6.85 13.44 9.00
CA HIS A 67 5.40 13.45 8.97
C HIS A 67 4.81 14.80 8.54
N LEU A 68 5.58 15.90 8.57
CA LEU A 68 5.13 17.17 7.98
C LEU A 68 5.03 17.08 6.46
N THR A 69 5.82 16.22 5.82
CA THR A 69 5.72 15.93 4.39
C THR A 69 4.36 15.32 4.03
N VAL A 70 3.70 14.61 4.95
CA VAL A 70 2.34 14.10 4.73
C VAL A 70 1.38 15.26 4.49
N ILE A 71 1.44 16.30 5.32
CA ILE A 71 0.58 17.49 5.16
C ILE A 71 0.87 18.18 3.82
N ALA A 72 2.15 18.32 3.48
CA ALA A 72 2.55 18.88 2.19
C ALA A 72 2.03 18.06 1.00
N ASN A 73 2.10 16.72 1.08
CA ASN A 73 1.57 15.81 0.06
C ASN A 73 0.04 15.91 -0.05
N MET A 74 -0.67 16.03 1.09
CA MET A 74 -2.12 16.24 1.10
C MET A 74 -2.50 17.54 0.38
N GLU A 75 -1.81 18.64 0.67
CA GLU A 75 -2.08 19.94 0.04
C GLU A 75 -1.74 19.92 -1.46
N MET A 76 -0.55 19.42 -1.81
CA MET A 76 -0.02 19.44 -3.17
C MET A 76 -0.81 18.53 -4.11
N TYR A 77 -1.17 17.33 -3.64
CA TYR A 77 -1.77 16.28 -4.47
C TYR A 77 -3.24 16.02 -4.15
N TYR A 78 -3.85 16.75 -3.21
CA TYR A 78 -5.24 16.58 -2.78
C TYR A 78 -5.54 15.18 -2.25
N LEU A 79 -4.54 14.56 -1.62
CA LEU A 79 -4.64 13.22 -1.07
C LEU A 79 -5.28 13.26 0.32
N HIS A 80 -6.01 12.19 0.67
CA HIS A 80 -6.35 11.94 2.07
C HIS A 80 -5.08 11.57 2.86
N ALA A 81 -5.13 11.74 4.18
CA ALA A 81 -3.96 11.55 5.03
C ALA A 81 -3.31 10.17 4.84
N ARG A 82 -4.11 9.11 4.72
CA ARG A 82 -3.60 7.74 4.53
C ARG A 82 -2.85 7.59 3.19
N ASP A 83 -3.40 8.15 2.13
CA ASP A 83 -2.78 8.12 0.79
C ASP A 83 -1.51 8.96 0.74
N ALA A 84 -1.49 10.11 1.41
CA ALA A 84 -0.29 10.92 1.58
C ALA A 84 0.79 10.19 2.39
N TYR A 85 0.41 9.33 3.34
CA TYR A 85 1.35 8.44 4.04
C TYR A 85 1.91 7.34 3.13
N HIS A 86 1.08 6.73 2.26
CA HIS A 86 1.61 5.81 1.24
C HIS A 86 2.62 6.52 0.34
N LEU A 87 2.31 7.74 -0.10
CA LEU A 87 3.24 8.52 -0.91
C LEU A 87 4.55 8.82 -0.17
N LEU A 88 4.49 9.20 1.11
CA LEU A 88 5.69 9.41 1.92
C LEU A 88 6.54 8.14 2.01
N ILE A 89 5.92 6.99 2.29
CA ILE A 89 6.64 5.70 2.37
C ILE A 89 7.37 5.41 1.07
N MET A 90 6.71 5.63 -0.07
CA MET A 90 7.31 5.42 -1.38
C MET A 90 8.49 6.35 -1.63
N GLN A 91 8.32 7.65 -1.36
CA GLN A 91 9.37 8.65 -1.49
C GLN A 91 10.60 8.33 -0.62
N SER A 92 10.37 7.85 0.60
CA SER A 92 11.46 7.56 1.56
C SER A 92 12.17 6.23 1.32
N ASN A 93 11.63 5.35 0.48
CA ASN A 93 12.21 4.04 0.17
C ASN A 93 12.59 3.93 -1.32
N ASP A 94 12.65 5.06 -2.05
CA ASP A 94 12.96 5.13 -3.48
C ASP A 94 12.10 4.18 -4.35
N ILE A 95 10.81 4.06 -4.00
CA ILE A 95 9.85 3.22 -4.74
C ILE A 95 9.26 4.05 -5.89
N ASP A 96 9.48 3.59 -7.11
CA ASP A 96 9.10 4.29 -8.34
C ASP A 96 7.75 3.84 -8.91
N GLY A 97 7.27 2.64 -8.58
CA GLY A 97 6.04 2.05 -9.09
C GLY A 97 4.90 1.99 -8.06
N PHE A 98 3.68 2.34 -8.45
CA PHE A 98 2.49 2.18 -7.62
C PHE A 98 1.39 1.38 -8.32
N ALA A 99 1.06 0.23 -7.74
CA ALA A 99 -0.09 -0.59 -8.15
C ALA A 99 -1.31 -0.21 -7.30
N THR A 100 -2.16 0.67 -7.82
CA THR A 100 -3.39 1.11 -7.13
C THR A 100 -4.59 1.20 -8.08
N PHE A 101 -5.76 0.90 -7.54
CA PHE A 101 -7.05 1.18 -8.19
C PHE A 101 -7.62 2.54 -7.79
N ASP A 102 -6.99 3.22 -6.83
CA ASP A 102 -7.40 4.53 -6.36
C ASP A 102 -7.15 5.61 -7.40
N THR A 103 -8.19 6.40 -7.68
CA THR A 103 -8.12 7.51 -8.63
C THR A 103 -7.52 8.77 -8.03
N ASP A 104 -7.43 8.87 -6.70
CA ASP A 104 -6.97 10.07 -6.00
C ASP A 104 -5.48 10.35 -6.27
N PHE A 105 -4.70 9.31 -6.63
CA PHE A 105 -3.30 9.44 -7.04
C PHE A 105 -3.08 10.00 -8.46
N ALA A 106 -4.14 10.38 -9.19
CA ALA A 106 -4.01 10.90 -10.56
C ALA A 106 -3.03 12.09 -10.68
N ARG A 107 -3.03 12.99 -9.69
CA ARG A 107 -2.11 14.15 -9.65
C ARG A 107 -0.66 13.74 -9.41
N VAL A 108 -0.43 12.69 -8.63
CA VAL A 108 0.91 12.13 -8.35
C VAL A 108 1.50 11.52 -9.62
N PHE A 109 0.70 10.73 -10.35
CA PHE A 109 1.12 10.15 -11.64
C PHE A 109 1.38 11.22 -12.69
N THR A 110 0.56 12.27 -12.73
CA THR A 110 0.75 13.40 -13.65
C THR A 110 2.06 14.14 -13.37
N ALA A 111 2.44 14.27 -12.10
CA ALA A 111 3.71 14.84 -11.68
C ALA A 111 4.92 13.94 -11.99
N LYS A 112 4.70 12.71 -12.50
CA LYS A 112 5.73 11.68 -12.77
C LYS A 112 6.57 11.34 -11.54
N LEU A 113 6.01 11.55 -10.36
CA LEU A 113 6.64 11.15 -9.10
C LEU A 113 6.59 9.62 -8.95
N LEU A 114 5.56 8.98 -9.52
CA LEU A 114 5.36 7.54 -9.55
C LEU A 114 4.95 7.08 -10.94
N ILE A 115 5.33 5.86 -11.29
CA ILE A 115 4.90 5.09 -12.45
C ILE A 115 3.70 4.25 -12.01
N LYS A 116 2.61 4.30 -12.77
CA LYS A 116 1.49 3.39 -12.54
C LYS A 116 1.88 1.99 -13.01
N ALA A 117 1.94 1.04 -12.08
CA ALA A 117 2.31 -0.36 -12.32
C ALA A 117 1.10 -1.26 -12.61
#